data_AF-A0A925TKK9-F1
#
_entry.id   AF-A0A925TKK9-F1
#
_cell.length_a   1.000
_cell.length_b   1.000
_cell.length_c   1.000
_cell.angle_alpha   90.00
_cell.angle_beta   90.00
_cell.angle_gamma   90.00
#
_symmetry.space_group_name_H-M   'P 1'
#
loop_
_entity.id
_entity.type
_entity.pdbx_description
1 polymer ?
#
loop_
_entity_poly.entity_id
_entity_poly.type
_entity_poly.pdbx_seq_one_letter_code
_entity_poly.pdbx_strand_id
1 'polypeptide(L)' 'IFCTGPLDARGFVLDFAEVSAAVKPLIKRLDHQFLNDVLPVATTAENLGAWIMEQLIPVLPMISRVDVRETARSCARVDR' A
#
# COMPACT_ATOMS: atom_id res chain seq x y z
N ILE A 1 -4.66 2.23 -0.15
CA ILE A 1 -4.08 1.82 -1.45
C ILE A 1 -5.04 2.25 -2.54
N PHE A 2 -4.56 2.94 -3.56
CA PHE A 2 -5.35 3.39 -4.70
C PHE A 2 -4.70 2.87 -5.97
N CYS A 3 -5.53 2.48 -6.93
CA CYS A 3 -5.09 2.03 -8.25
C CYS A 3 -5.71 2.91 -9.33
N THR A 4 -4.96 3.18 -10.39
CA THR A 4 -5.41 3.93 -11.56
C THR A 4 -5.02 3.18 -12.82
N GLY A 5 -5.95 3.03 -13.75
CA GLY A 5 -5.74 2.29 -14.99
C GLY A 5 -7.00 2.29 -15.87
N PRO A 6 -6.91 1.73 -17.09
CA PRO A 6 -8.09 1.51 -17.93
C PRO A 6 -9.03 0.49 -17.30
N LEU A 7 -10.30 0.48 -17.74
CA LEU A 7 -11.23 -0.58 -17.39
C LEU A 7 -10.92 -1.85 -18.17
N ASP A 8 -11.01 -3.00 -17.52
CA ASP A 8 -10.96 -4.31 -18.14
C ASP A 8 -12.32 -4.72 -18.75
N ALA A 9 -12.41 -5.93 -19.31
CA ALA A 9 -13.64 -6.45 -19.91
C ALA A 9 -14.82 -6.61 -18.93
N ARG A 10 -14.56 -6.64 -17.62
CA ARG A 10 -15.59 -6.66 -16.57
C ARG A 10 -16.08 -5.26 -16.23
N GLY A 11 -15.39 -4.21 -16.71
CA GLY A 11 -15.68 -2.81 -16.39
C GLY A 11 -14.99 -2.33 -15.11
N PHE A 12 -13.94 -3.01 -14.64
CA PHE A 12 -13.18 -2.62 -13.45
C PHE A 12 -11.78 -2.16 -13.81
N VAL A 13 -11.23 -1.22 -13.05
CA VAL A 13 -9.78 -0.97 -13.08
C VAL A 13 -9.03 -2.20 -12.53
N LEU A 14 -9.53 -2.74 -11.42
CA LEU A 14 -9.08 -3.95 -10.76
C LEU A 14 -10.20 -4.40 -9.82
N ASP A 15 -10.40 -5.71 -9.65
CA ASP A 15 -11.29 -6.21 -8.61
C ASP A 15 -10.68 -5.95 -7.22
N PHE A 16 -11.49 -5.58 -6.24
CA PHE A 16 -11.04 -5.40 -4.86
C PHE A 16 -10.46 -6.68 -4.25
N ALA A 17 -10.93 -7.86 -4.67
CA ALA A 17 -10.36 -9.13 -4.24
C ALA A 17 -8.92 -9.31 -4.74
N GLU A 18 -8.61 -8.86 -5.95
CA GLU A 18 -7.25 -8.88 -6.54
C GLU A 18 -6.33 -7.91 -5.79
N VAL A 19 -6.80 -6.69 -5.51
CA VAL A 19 -6.07 -5.72 -4.67
C VAL A 19 -5.81 -6.30 -3.28
N SER A 20 -6.83 -6.92 -2.66
CA SER A 20 -6.71 -7.53 -1.33
C SER A 20 -5.71 -8.70 -1.33
N ALA A 21 -5.70 -9.53 -2.37
CA ALA A 21 -4.78 -10.65 -2.51
C ALA A 21 -3.31 -10.16 -2.61
N ALA A 22 -3.05 -9.09 -3.34
CA ALA A 22 -1.72 -8.49 -3.45
C ALA A 22 -1.26 -7.83 -2.13
N VAL A 23 -2.17 -7.16 -1.42
CA VAL A 23 -1.85 -6.38 -0.22
C VAL A 23 -1.75 -7.25 1.05
N LYS A 24 -2.55 -8.31 1.18
CA LYS A 24 -2.61 -9.16 2.38
C LYS A 24 -1.26 -9.71 2.85
N PRO A 25 -0.38 -10.25 1.98
CA PRO A 25 0.93 -10.73 2.40
C PRO A 25 1.80 -9.65 3.03
N LEU A 26 1.72 -8.42 2.51
CA LEU A 26 2.44 -7.28 3.04
C LEU A 26 1.89 -6.85 4.41
N ILE A 27 0.56 -6.77 4.53
CA ILE A 27 -0.09 -6.43 5.81
C ILE A 27 0.26 -7.45 6.90
N LYS A 28 0.32 -8.74 6.58
CA LYS A 28 0.74 -9.77 7.56
C LYS A 28 2.17 -9.58 8.09
N ARG A 29 3.05 -8.91 7.35
CA ARG A 29 4.42 -8.58 7.80
C ARG A 29 4.47 -7.36 8.71
N LEU A 30 3.41 -6.55 8.74
CA LEU A 30 3.32 -5.29 9.50
C LEU A 30 2.41 -5.43 10.72
N ASP A 31 1.31 -6.16 10.57
CA ASP A 31 0.29 -6.31 11.59
C ASP A 31 0.82 -7.07 12.81
N HIS A 32 0.52 -6.55 14.01
CA HIS A 32 1.03 -7.06 15.28
C HIS A 32 2.57 -7.19 15.35
N GLN A 33 3.32 -6.43 14.54
CA GLN A 33 4.80 -6.40 14.57
C GLN A 33 5.33 -5.08 15.10
N PHE A 34 6.56 -5.10 15.60
CA PHE A 34 7.31 -3.87 15.88
C PHE A 34 7.92 -3.35 14.58
N LEU A 35 7.45 -2.19 14.10
CA LEU A 35 7.82 -1.69 12.77
C LEU A 35 9.33 -1.43 12.60
N ASN A 36 10.04 -1.12 13.68
CA ASN A 36 11.48 -0.87 13.63
C ASN A 36 12.29 -2.13 13.30
N ASP A 37 11.73 -3.32 13.51
CA ASP A 37 12.37 -4.59 13.13
C ASP A 37 12.05 -4.97 11.67
N VAL A 38 11.06 -4.32 11.06
CA VAL A 38 10.58 -4.61 9.69
C VAL A 38 11.13 -3.60 8.69
N LEU A 39 11.16 -2.31 9.05
CA LEU A 39 11.58 -1.22 8.19
C LEU A 39 13.07 -0.92 8.41
N PRO A 40 13.87 -0.77 7.33
CA PRO A 40 15.29 -0.42 7.43
C PRO A 40 15.53 1.07 7.73
N VAL A 41 14.47 1.85 7.91
CA VAL A 41 14.46 3.31 8.07
C VAL A 41 13.58 3.71 9.25
N ALA A 42 13.66 4.97 9.67
CA ALA A 42 12.79 5.50 10.72
C ALA A 42 11.31 5.26 10.38
N THR A 43 10.53 4.81 11.36
CA THR A 43 9.16 4.30 11.19
C THR A 43 8.11 5.43 11.18
N THR A 44 8.35 6.50 10.42
CA THR A 44 7.35 7.56 10.23
C THR A 44 6.28 7.12 9.23
N ALA A 45 5.12 7.79 9.22
CA ALA A 45 4.03 7.47 8.31
C ALA A 45 4.42 7.66 6.83
N GLU A 46 5.27 8.65 6.53
CA GLU A 46 5.81 8.93 5.19
C GLU A 46 6.71 7.78 4.72
N ASN A 47 7.67 7.38 5.56
CA ASN A 47 8.60 6.28 5.25
C ASN A 47 7.87 4.95 5.11
N LEU A 48 6.87 4.68 5.97
CA LEU A 48 6.03 3.50 5.84
C LEU A 48 5.23 3.52 4.53
N GLY A 49 4.69 4.68 4.14
CA GLY A 49 3.97 4.83 2.87
C GLY A 49 4.86 4.57 1.65
N ALA A 50 6.07 5.12 1.65
CA ALA A 50 7.06 4.93 0.59
C ALA A 50 7.49 3.45 0.50
N TRP A 51 7.79 2.84 1.64
CA TRP A 51 8.15 1.43 1.70
C TRP A 51 7.01 0.53 1.21
N ILE A 52 5.76 0.78 1.63
CA ILE A 52 4.60 0.02 1.13
C ILE A 52 4.45 0.17 -0.39
N MET A 53 4.64 1.38 -0.93
CA MET A 53 4.61 1.62 -2.38
C MET A 53 5.65 0.76 -3.10
N GLU A 54 6.90 0.80 -2.65
CA GLU A 54 8.00 0.02 -3.24
C GLU A 54 7.72 -1.48 -3.22
N GLN A 55 7.17 -2.01 -2.12
CA GLN A 55 6.84 -3.44 -2.01
C GLN A 55 5.67 -3.83 -2.93
N LEU A 56 4.73 -2.93 -3.19
CA LEU A 56 3.53 -3.21 -3.99
C LEU A 56 3.71 -2.98 -5.49
N ILE A 57 4.61 -2.09 -5.93
CA ILE A 57 4.83 -1.82 -7.36
C ILE A 57 5.03 -3.11 -8.21
N PRO A 58 5.85 -4.10 -7.80
CA PRO A 58 6.09 -5.29 -8.61
C PRO A 58 4.88 -6.23 -8.73
N VAL A 59 4.00 -6.25 -7.73
CA VAL A 59 2.87 -7.20 -7.63
C VAL A 59 1.51 -6.57 -7.89
N LEU A 60 1.42 -5.24 -7.83
CA LEU A 60 0.23 -4.44 -8.11
C LEU A 60 0.61 -3.26 -9.01
N PRO A 61 0.88 -3.47 -10.31
CA PRO A 61 1.46 -2.45 -11.20
C PRO A 61 0.55 -1.24 -11.47
N MET A 62 -0.75 -1.34 -11.18
CA MET A 62 -1.68 -0.21 -11.30
C MET A 62 -1.76 0.65 -10.04
N ILE A 63 -0.98 0.34 -8.99
CA ILE A 63 -0.91 1.19 -7.79
C ILE A 63 -0.47 2.61 -8.18
N SER A 64 -1.23 3.59 -7.73
CA SER A 64 -1.01 5.02 -8.01
C SER A 64 -0.78 5.84 -6.74
N ARG A 65 -1.31 5.38 -5.60
CA ARG A 65 -1.15 6.08 -4.32
C ARG A 65 -1.26 5.17 -3.10
N VAL A 66 -0.47 5.45 -2.09
CA VAL A 66 -0.55 4.89 -0.74
C VAL A 66 -0.88 6.02 0.24
N ASP A 67 -1.94 5.85 1.02
CA ASP A 67 -2.24 6.71 2.16
C ASP A 67 -1.98 5.90 3.43
N VAL A 68 -1.15 6.42 4.34
CA VAL A 68 -0.91 5.89 5.68
C VAL A 68 -1.51 6.82 6.70
N ARG A 69 -2.45 6.32 7.51
CA ARG A 69 -3.12 7.09 8.57
C ARG A 69 -2.70 6.54 9.92
N GLU A 70 -1.84 7.27 10.62
CA GLU A 70 -1.43 6.92 11.99
C GLU A 70 -2.58 7.11 12.98
N THR A 71 -3.38 8.18 12.77
CA THR A 71 -4.59 8.45 13.54
C THR A 71 -5.74 8.81 12.59
N ALA A 72 -6.95 9.00 13.12
CA ALA A 72 -8.08 9.47 12.33
C ALA A 72 -7.86 10.85 11.67
N ARG A 73 -6.94 11.67 12.20
CA ARG A 73 -6.71 13.06 11.77
C ARG A 73 -5.37 13.31 11.09
N SER A 74 -4.43 12.36 11.15
CA SER A 74 -3.13 12.45 10.48
C SER A 74 -3.05 11.48 9.30
N CYS A 75 -2.49 11.93 8.19
CA CYS A 75 -2.31 11.11 6.99
C CYS A 75 -1.03 11.52 6.26
N ALA A 76 -0.15 10.56 6.00
CA ALA A 76 0.91 10.69 5.01
C ALA A 76 0.40 10.13 3.68
N ARG A 77 0.64 10.85 2.59
CA ARG A 77 0.30 10.45 1.23
C ARG A 77 1.57 10.28 0.43
N VAL A 78 1.66 9.15 -0.28
CA VAL A 78 2.74 8.86 -1.22
C VAL A 78 2.11 8.50 -2.57
N ASP A 79 2.37 9.34 -3.56
CA ASP A 79 1.95 9.12 -4.95
C ASP A 79 3.09 8.46 -5.74
N ARG A 80 2.74 7.65 -6.75
CA ARG A 80 3.70 6.97 -7.63
C ARG A 80 4.09 7.80 -8.84
#